data_AF-A0A382N3Q3-F1
#
_entry.id   AF-A0A382N3Q3-F1
#
_cell.length_a   1.000
_cell.length_b   1.000
_cell.length_c   1.000
_cell.angle_alpha   90.00
_cell.angle_beta   90.00
_cell.angle_gamma   90.00
#
_symmetry.space_group_name_H-M   'P 1'
#
loop_
_entity.id
_entity.type
_entity.pdbx_description
1 polymer ?
#
loop_
_entity_poly.entity_id
_entity_poly.type
_entity_poly.pdbx_seq_one_letter_code
_entity_poly.pdbx_strand_id
1 'polypeptide(L)'
;MKDITVSSNLKALQGAGPSQGLNPSKVGAETEGPSFADTLAQSLDKVNTLQKDADVAIQDFVAGDTRNIHETMIAVGKADLAFRLTMQVRNKIVEAYQEVMRTQV
;
A
#
# COMPACT_ATOMS: atom_id res chain seq x y z
N MET A 1 -31.89 33.55 33.63
CA MET A 1 -32.40 32.15 33.60
C MET A 1 -33.79 32.19 33.00
N LYS A 2 -34.10 31.23 32.09
CA LYS A 2 -35.37 31.01 31.38
C LYS A 2 -35.54 31.92 30.14
N ASP A 3 -35.71 31.47 28.91
CA ASP A 3 -35.98 30.14 28.38
C ASP A 3 -35.48 30.02 26.93
N ILE A 4 -35.04 28.80 26.65
CA ILE A 4 -34.66 28.23 25.36
C ILE A 4 -35.87 28.31 24.42
N THR A 5 -35.74 29.03 23.30
CA THR A 5 -36.72 28.96 22.20
C THR A 5 -36.04 28.36 20.97
N VAL A 6 -36.13 27.03 20.90
CA VAL A 6 -35.86 26.18 19.75
C VAL A 6 -36.94 26.48 18.70
N SER A 7 -36.66 27.41 17.79
CA SER A 7 -37.56 27.67 16.64
C SER A 7 -36.81 27.94 15.34
N SER A 8 -35.48 27.78 15.32
CA SER A 8 -34.64 28.00 14.14
C SER A 8 -34.42 26.75 13.27
N ASN A 9 -34.94 25.58 13.65
CA ASN A 9 -34.73 24.32 12.92
C ASN A 9 -35.97 23.77 12.18
N LEU A 10 -37.09 24.49 12.15
CA LEU A 10 -38.33 24.04 11.49
C LEU A 10 -38.55 24.60 10.08
N LYS A 11 -37.57 25.35 9.53
CA LYS A 11 -37.64 25.90 8.16
C LYS A 11 -36.79 25.14 7.13
N ALA A 12 -36.20 24.01 7.50
CA ALA A 12 -35.44 23.15 6.58
C ALA A 12 -36.25 21.96 6.03
N LEU A 13 -37.52 21.78 6.44
CA LEU A 13 -38.33 20.61 6.06
C LEU A 13 -39.58 20.95 5.23
N GLN A 14 -39.65 22.14 4.61
CA GLN A 14 -40.77 22.46 3.71
C GLN A 14 -40.26 23.10 2.42
N GLY A 15 -40.08 22.29 1.38
CA GLY A 15 -39.76 22.77 0.05
C GLY A 15 -39.34 21.69 -0.96
N ALA A 16 -40.34 21.10 -1.62
CA ALA A 16 -40.32 20.49 -2.95
C ALA A 16 -39.73 19.07 -3.16
N GLY A 17 -40.59 18.13 -3.56
CA GLY A 17 -40.23 16.89 -4.28
C GLY A 17 -40.02 17.14 -5.79
N PRO A 18 -40.26 16.17 -6.71
CA PRO A 18 -40.22 14.72 -6.61
C PRO A 18 -39.02 14.12 -7.40
N SER A 19 -38.60 12.91 -7.02
CA SER A 19 -37.87 11.93 -7.87
C SER A 19 -36.85 12.49 -8.87
N GLN A 20 -35.63 12.79 -8.40
CA GLN A 20 -34.47 12.89 -9.27
C GLN A 20 -33.58 11.69 -9.00
N GLY A 21 -33.41 10.87 -10.03
CA GLY A 21 -32.81 9.55 -9.97
C GLY A 21 -31.50 9.52 -9.20
N LEU A 22 -31.27 8.39 -8.55
CA LEU A 22 -29.97 7.96 -8.04
C LEU A 22 -28.97 8.11 -9.19
N ASN A 23 -28.25 9.22 -9.22
CA ASN A 23 -27.11 9.41 -10.10
C ASN A 23 -25.97 8.58 -9.50
N PRO A 24 -25.54 7.46 -10.11
CA PRO A 24 -24.43 6.66 -9.58
C PRO A 24 -23.08 7.39 -9.68
N SER A 25 -23.04 8.61 -10.22
CA SER A 25 -21.81 9.38 -10.48
C SER A 25 -21.17 10.03 -9.24
N LYS A 26 -21.43 9.55 -8.02
CA LYS A 26 -20.68 9.94 -6.82
C LYS A 26 -20.09 8.74 -6.06
N VAL A 27 -19.75 7.67 -6.76
CA VAL A 27 -18.69 6.75 -6.32
C VAL A 27 -17.38 7.29 -6.88
N GLY A 28 -16.81 8.27 -6.19
CA GLY A 28 -15.62 8.99 -6.64
C GLY A 28 -15.08 9.90 -5.56
N ALA A 29 -15.05 9.41 -4.32
CA ALA A 29 -14.05 9.89 -3.39
C ALA A 29 -12.81 9.05 -3.71
N GLU A 30 -11.96 9.59 -4.58
CA GLU A 30 -10.63 9.04 -4.83
C GLU A 30 -9.93 8.92 -3.48
N THR A 31 -9.63 7.68 -3.09
CA THR A 31 -8.75 7.41 -1.97
C THR A 31 -7.41 8.04 -2.28
N GLU A 32 -7.09 9.19 -1.67
CA GLU A 32 -5.77 9.85 -1.69
C GLU A 32 -4.74 8.99 -0.94
N GLY A 33 -4.50 7.78 -1.43
CA GLY A 33 -3.45 6.89 -0.98
C GLY A 33 -2.53 6.55 -2.16
N PRO A 34 -1.23 6.27 -1.90
CA PRO A 34 -0.34 5.80 -2.95
C PRO A 34 -0.97 4.60 -3.66
N SER A 35 -0.86 4.56 -4.99
CA SER A 35 -1.41 3.45 -5.76
C SER A 35 -0.70 2.14 -5.35
N PHE A 36 -1.34 1.02 -5.65
CA PHE A 36 -0.69 -0.28 -5.48
C PHE A 36 0.64 -0.34 -6.25
N ALA A 37 0.70 0.25 -7.45
CA ALA A 37 1.91 0.32 -8.25
C ALA A 37 3.02 1.12 -7.56
N ASP A 38 2.68 2.26 -6.95
CA ASP A 38 3.64 3.08 -6.20
C ASP A 38 4.18 2.34 -4.98
N THR A 39 3.29 1.67 -4.25
CA THR A 39 3.66 0.87 -3.07
C THR A 39 4.54 -0.31 -3.45
N LEU A 40 4.25 -0.96 -4.58
CA LEU A 40 5.05 -2.05 -5.12
C LEU A 40 6.43 -1.55 -5.56
N ALA A 41 6.49 -0.41 -6.26
CA ALA A 41 7.76 0.21 -6.66
C ALA A 41 8.64 0.54 -5.44
N GLN A 42 8.06 1.18 -4.42
CA GLN A 42 8.74 1.46 -3.17
C GLN A 42 9.22 0.20 -2.45
N SER A 43 8.44 -0.89 -2.51
CA SER A 43 8.82 -2.18 -1.93
C SER A 43 10.00 -2.82 -2.66
N LEU A 44 10.06 -2.70 -4.00
CA LEU A 44 11.19 -3.15 -4.81
C LEU A 44 12.46 -2.36 -4.49
N ASP A 45 12.36 -1.04 -4.36
CA ASP A 45 13.47 -0.19 -3.94
C ASP A 45 13.96 -0.59 -2.55
N LYS A 46 13.03 -0.92 -1.64
CA LYS A 46 13.38 -1.39 -0.30
C LYS A 46 14.12 -2.73 -0.31
N VAL A 47 13.75 -3.66 -1.19
CA VAL A 47 14.47 -4.94 -1.37
C VAL A 47 15.89 -4.70 -1.87
N ASN A 48 16.08 -3.76 -2.80
CA ASN A 48 17.41 -3.37 -3.29
C ASN A 48 18.27 -2.76 -2.17
N THR A 49 17.69 -1.90 -1.33
CA THR A 49 18.39 -1.37 -0.15
C THR A 49 18.76 -2.48 0.82
N LEU A 50 17.86 -3.41 1.12
CA LEU A 50 18.16 -4.54 2.00
C LEU A 50 19.28 -5.44 1.46
N GLN A 51 19.36 -5.65 0.15
CA GLN A 51 20.49 -6.36 -0.47
C GLN A 51 21.80 -5.63 -0.26
N LYS A 52 21.84 -4.32 -0.53
CA LYS A 52 23.05 -3.51 -0.31
C LYS A 52 23.48 -3.48 1.15
N ASP A 53 22.53 -3.37 2.07
CA ASP A 53 22.80 -3.40 3.51
C ASP A 53 23.40 -4.76 3.92
N ALA A 54 22.90 -5.85 3.35
CA ALA A 54 23.45 -7.18 3.57
C ALA A 54 24.88 -7.31 2.99
N ASP A 55 25.13 -6.80 1.79
CA ASP A 55 26.45 -6.82 1.16
C ASP A 55 27.49 -6.03 1.98
N VAL A 56 27.12 -4.84 2.45
CA VAL A 56 27.97 -4.02 3.33
C VAL A 56 28.24 -4.76 4.65
N ALA A 57 27.20 -5.31 5.28
CA ALA A 57 27.38 -6.05 6.53
C ALA A 57 28.30 -7.28 6.37
N ILE A 58 28.20 -7.99 5.23
CA ILE A 58 29.12 -9.09 4.90
C ILE A 58 30.54 -8.55 4.73
N GLN A 59 30.71 -7.46 4.01
CA GLN A 59 32.01 -6.86 3.75
C GLN A 59 32.69 -6.40 5.05
N ASP A 60 31.97 -5.70 5.93
CA ASP A 60 32.46 -5.24 7.22
C ASP A 60 32.85 -6.41 8.13
N PHE A 61 32.07 -7.50 8.10
CA PHE A 61 32.37 -8.70 8.88
C PHE A 61 33.64 -9.40 8.37
N VAL A 62 33.78 -9.57 7.06
CA VAL A 62 34.96 -10.21 6.45
C VAL A 62 36.21 -9.34 6.59
N ALA A 63 36.07 -8.01 6.56
CA ALA A 63 37.15 -7.06 6.81
C ALA A 63 37.62 -7.06 8.27
N GLY A 64 36.83 -7.65 9.18
CA GLY A 64 37.12 -7.67 10.62
C GLY A 64 36.74 -6.37 11.34
N ASP A 65 36.09 -5.42 10.64
CA ASP A 65 35.60 -4.16 11.19
C ASP A 65 34.45 -4.38 12.19
N THR A 66 33.68 -5.45 12.00
CA THR A 66 32.67 -5.89 12.97
C THR A 66 32.86 -7.34 13.41
N ARG A 67 32.82 -7.58 14.72
CA ARG A 67 32.77 -8.93 15.31
C ARG A 67 31.33 -9.47 15.43
N ASN A 68 30.34 -8.70 14.97
CA ASN A 68 28.93 -9.02 15.16
C ASN A 68 28.37 -9.79 13.97
N ILE A 69 28.70 -11.08 13.91
CA ILE A 69 28.15 -12.01 12.92
C ILE A 69 26.62 -12.09 12.99
N HIS A 70 26.02 -11.85 14.17
CA HIS A 70 24.56 -11.90 14.32
C HIS A 70 23.86 -10.80 13.53
N GLU A 71 24.37 -9.57 13.57
CA GLU A 71 23.83 -8.46 12.78
C GLU A 71 23.97 -8.72 11.28
N THR A 72 25.10 -9.28 10.86
CA THR A 72 25.33 -9.69 9.46
C THR A 72 24.32 -10.73 9.01
N MET A 73 24.13 -11.80 9.80
CA MET A 73 23.13 -12.84 9.50
C MET A 73 21.70 -12.28 9.46
N ILE A 74 21.37 -11.33 10.33
CA ILE A 74 20.05 -10.67 10.33
C ILE A 74 19.86 -9.84 9.05
N ALA A 75 20.87 -9.07 8.63
CA ALA A 75 20.80 -8.28 7.39
C ALA A 75 20.60 -9.20 6.17
N VAL A 76 21.40 -10.26 6.07
CA VAL A 76 21.28 -11.27 5.01
C VAL A 76 19.90 -11.94 5.04
N GLY A 77 19.42 -12.34 6.23
CA GLY A 77 18.10 -12.97 6.37
C GLY A 77 16.94 -12.06 5.97
N LYS A 78 17.03 -10.75 6.26
CA LYS A 78 16.05 -9.76 5.80
C LYS A 78 16.06 -9.64 4.27
N ALA A 79 17.23 -9.57 3.66
CA ALA A 79 17.38 -9.47 2.21
C ALA A 79 16.80 -10.70 1.50
N ASP A 80 17.11 -11.91 1.97
CA ASP A 80 16.58 -13.17 1.41
C ASP A 80 15.05 -13.24 1.51
N LEU A 81 14.51 -12.98 2.70
CA LEU A 81 13.06 -13.03 2.92
C LEU A 81 12.33 -12.01 2.03
N ALA A 82 12.81 -10.78 1.97
CA ALA A 82 12.22 -9.73 1.15
C ALA A 82 12.30 -10.07 -0.35
N PHE A 83 13.41 -10.65 -0.80
CA PHE A 83 13.57 -11.11 -2.18
C PHE A 83 12.61 -12.24 -2.52
N ARG A 84 12.49 -13.25 -1.66
CA ARG A 84 11.55 -14.38 -1.84
C ARG A 84 10.11 -13.90 -1.93
N LEU A 85 9.72 -12.96 -1.07
CA LEU A 85 8.41 -12.31 -1.14
C LEU A 85 8.20 -11.61 -2.49
N THR A 86 9.20 -10.86 -2.95
CA THR A 86 9.16 -10.16 -4.24
C THR A 86 8.97 -11.13 -5.41
N MET A 87 9.66 -12.28 -5.40
CA MET A 87 9.47 -13.30 -6.42
C MET A 87 8.05 -13.86 -6.43
N GLN A 88 7.45 -14.09 -5.26
CA GLN A 88 6.07 -14.55 -5.17
C GLN A 88 5.09 -13.52 -5.76
N VAL A 89 5.29 -12.24 -5.45
CA VAL A 89 4.47 -11.16 -6.02
C VAL A 89 4.64 -11.08 -7.53
N ARG A 90 5.89 -11.12 -8.04
CA ARG A 90 6.18 -11.17 -9.48
C ARG A 90 5.45 -12.32 -10.16
N ASN A 91 5.53 -13.53 -9.61
CA ASN A 91 4.86 -14.70 -10.17
C ASN A 91 3.35 -14.51 -10.21
N LYS A 92 2.75 -13.99 -9.14
CA LYS A 92 1.31 -13.71 -9.10
C LYS A 92 0.86 -12.66 -10.12
N ILE A 93 1.68 -11.64 -10.37
CA ILE A 93 1.38 -10.63 -11.40
C ILE A 93 1.42 -11.26 -12.79
N VAL A 94 2.41 -12.12 -13.07
CA VAL A 94 2.51 -12.83 -14.35
C VAL A 94 1.32 -13.78 -14.55
N GLU A 95 0.94 -14.53 -13.51
CA GLU A 95 -0.25 -15.40 -13.52
C GLU A 95 -1.53 -14.58 -13.78
N ALA A 96 -1.71 -13.45 -13.09
CA ALA A 96 -2.87 -12.58 -13.27
C ALA A 96 -2.94 -12.03 -14.69
N TYR A 97 -1.81 -11.64 -15.29
CA TYR A 97 -1.75 -11.21 -16.68
C TYR A 97 -2.17 -12.33 -17.64
N GLN A 98 -1.66 -13.56 -17.44
CA GLN A 98 -2.03 -14.72 -18.25
C GLN A 98 -3.52 -15.06 -18.12
N GLU A 99 -4.10 -14.98 -16.92
CA GLU A 99 -5.52 -15.24 -16.69
C GLU A 99 -6.41 -14.26 -17.44
N VAL A 100 -6.09 -12.95 -17.38
CA VAL A 100 -6.84 -11.90 -18.10
C VAL A 100 -6.85 -12.15 -19.61
N MET A 101 -5.71 -12.57 -20.18
CA MET A 101 -5.64 -12.93 -21.60
C MET A 101 -6.51 -14.14 -21.94
N ARG A 102 -6.60 -15.12 -21.05
CA ARG A 102 -7.41 -16.34 -21.25
C ARG A 102 -8.91 -16.08 -21.14
N THR A 103 -9.34 -15.08 -20.37
CA THR A 103 -10.77 -14.76 -20.21
C THR A 103 -11.35 -13.92 -21.35
N GLN A 104 -10.50 -13.29 -22.17
CA GLN A 104 -10.91 -12.38 -23.25
C GLN A 104 -10.96 -13.03 -24.65
N VAL A 105 -10.64 -14.33 -24.76
CA VAL A 105 -10.79 -15.12 -26.00
C VAL A 105 -12.07 -15.93 -25.99
#